data_AF-A0A1D5QS97-F1
#
_entry.id   AF-A0A1D5QS97-F1
#
_cell.length_a   1.000
_cell.length_b   1.000
_cell.length_c   1.000
_cell.angle_alpha   90.00
_cell.angle_beta   90.00
_cell.angle_gamma   90.00
#
_symmetry.space_group_name_H-M   'P 1'
#
loop_
_entity.id
_entity.type
_entity.pdbx_description
1 polymer ?
#
loop_
_entity_poly.entity_id
_entity_poly.type
_entity_poly.pdbx_seq_one_letter_code
_entity_poly.pdbx_strand_id
1 'polypeptide(L)'
;MDSSVIQRKKVAVIGGGLVGSLQACFLAKRNFQIDVYEAREDPRVADFTRGRSINLALSHRGRQALKAVGLEDQIVSQGIPMRARMIHSLSGKKSAVPYGTKSQYILSVSRENLNKDLLTAAEKNPGVKMHFNHKLLKCNPEEGMITVLGSDKVPKDVTCDLIVGCDGAYSTVRSHLMKKPRFDYSQQYIPHGYMELTIPPKNGDYAMEPNYLHIWPRNTFMMIALPNMGFEDCLVFDELMDKFNNDLSLCLPAFSRLRIPDSHAISDLSMYNYIEMRAHVNSSWFIFQKNMGRFLHAIMPSTFIPLYTMVSFSRIRYHEAVQRWHWQKKVIYKGLLFLGSLIAISSTYLLMHYMSPRPFHYFRRPWN
;
A
#
# COMPACT_ATOMS: atom_id res chain seq x y z
N MET A 1 -20.77 42.46 19.59
CA MET A 1 -19.35 42.81 19.79
C MET A 1 -18.83 41.79 20.79
N ASP A 2 -18.08 40.75 20.44
CA ASP A 2 -17.03 40.66 19.44
C ASP A 2 -16.95 39.18 18.97
N SER A 3 -17.51 38.87 17.80
CA SER A 3 -17.24 37.59 17.14
C SER A 3 -16.03 37.82 16.25
N SER A 4 -14.83 37.71 16.82
CA SER A 4 -13.61 37.63 16.03
C SER A 4 -13.80 36.46 15.06
N VAL A 5 -14.14 36.76 13.81
CA VAL A 5 -14.21 35.79 12.73
C VAL A 5 -12.80 35.27 12.60
N ILE A 6 -12.51 34.11 13.21
CA ILE A 6 -11.23 33.44 13.04
C ILE A 6 -11.08 33.24 11.54
N GLN A 7 -10.19 34.01 10.93
CA GLN A 7 -9.94 33.97 9.50
C GLN A 7 -9.57 32.52 9.16
N ARG A 8 -10.42 31.85 8.37
CA ARG A 8 -10.18 30.47 7.96
C ARG A 8 -8.88 30.44 7.15
N LYS A 9 -7.92 29.64 7.59
CA LYS A 9 -6.70 29.40 6.82
C LYS A 9 -7.07 28.83 5.45
N LYS A 10 -6.44 29.34 4.41
CA LYS A 10 -6.64 28.96 3.02
C LYS A 10 -5.62 27.91 2.60
N VAL A 11 -6.09 26.79 2.07
CA VAL A 11 -5.26 25.66 1.65
C VAL A 11 -5.43 25.43 0.15
N ALA A 12 -4.33 25.41 -0.58
CA ALA A 12 -4.31 25.00 -1.97
C ALA A 12 -3.93 23.53 -2.08
N VAL A 13 -4.86 22.69 -2.55
CA VAL A 13 -4.58 21.28 -2.85
C VAL A 13 -4.31 21.15 -4.33
N ILE A 14 -3.11 20.72 -4.69
CA ILE A 14 -2.71 20.56 -6.09
C ILE A 14 -2.94 19.11 -6.51
N GLY A 15 -3.91 18.89 -7.41
CA GLY A 15 -4.30 17.59 -7.95
C GLY A 15 -5.61 17.05 -7.37
N GLY A 16 -6.66 16.99 -8.19
CA GLY A 16 -7.98 16.39 -7.89
C GLY A 16 -8.02 14.88 -8.15
N GLY A 17 -6.91 14.20 -7.83
CA GLY A 17 -6.83 12.74 -7.86
C GLY A 17 -7.37 12.11 -6.58
N LEU A 18 -7.13 10.81 -6.41
CA LEU A 18 -7.64 10.05 -5.28
C LEU A 18 -7.19 10.63 -3.92
N VAL A 19 -5.89 10.90 -3.78
CA VAL A 19 -5.31 11.42 -2.53
C VAL A 19 -5.71 12.88 -2.30
N GLY A 20 -5.66 13.73 -3.33
CA GLY A 20 -6.00 15.15 -3.17
C GLY A 20 -7.47 15.37 -2.84
N SER A 21 -8.38 14.61 -3.48
CA SER A 21 -9.81 14.68 -3.19
C SER A 21 -10.13 14.17 -1.77
N LEU A 22 -9.48 13.08 -1.34
CA LEU A 22 -9.59 12.59 0.03
C LEU A 22 -9.04 13.60 1.05
N GLN A 23 -7.89 14.19 0.76
CA GLN A 23 -7.27 15.21 1.61
C GLN A 23 -8.16 16.46 1.74
N ALA A 24 -8.81 16.88 0.65
CA ALA A 24 -9.79 17.95 0.69
C ALA A 24 -10.97 17.63 1.62
N CYS A 25 -11.45 16.38 1.64
CA CYS A 25 -12.47 15.94 2.59
C CYS A 25 -11.99 16.07 4.05
N PHE A 26 -10.78 15.63 4.36
CA PHE A 26 -10.21 15.76 5.71
C PHE A 26 -10.06 17.22 6.15
N LEU A 27 -9.50 18.08 5.28
CA LEU A 27 -9.34 19.50 5.56
C LEU A 27 -10.68 20.23 5.71
N ALA A 28 -11.69 19.86 4.94
CA ALA A 28 -13.03 20.43 5.03
C ALA A 28 -13.67 20.18 6.41
N LYS A 29 -13.49 18.97 6.97
CA LYS A 29 -13.96 18.64 8.34
C LYS A 29 -13.32 19.52 9.42
N ARG A 30 -12.15 20.11 9.14
CA ARG A 30 -11.42 21.02 10.03
C ARG A 30 -11.70 22.50 9.76
N ASN A 31 -12.72 22.80 8.94
CA ASN A 31 -13.19 24.16 8.68
C ASN A 31 -12.16 25.08 7.98
N PHE A 32 -11.19 24.49 7.25
CA PHE A 32 -10.31 25.25 6.35
C PHE A 32 -11.08 25.76 5.12
N GLN A 33 -10.54 26.79 4.46
CA GLN A 33 -10.96 27.16 3.11
C GLN A 33 -10.05 26.44 2.11
N ILE A 34 -10.61 25.58 1.26
CA ILE A 34 -9.83 24.71 0.37
C ILE A 34 -10.11 25.06 -1.08
N ASP A 35 -9.06 25.35 -1.83
CA ASP A 35 -9.10 25.43 -3.29
C ASP A 35 -8.34 24.22 -3.86
N VAL A 36 -9.03 23.33 -4.56
CA VAL A 36 -8.43 22.18 -5.24
C VAL A 36 -8.20 22.53 -6.70
N TYR A 37 -6.95 22.43 -7.17
CA TYR A 37 -6.59 22.70 -8.56
C TYR A 37 -6.30 21.40 -9.29
N GLU A 38 -7.11 21.05 -10.29
CA GLU A 38 -6.94 19.84 -11.12
C GLU A 38 -6.64 20.26 -12.56
N ALA A 39 -5.55 19.72 -13.11
CA ALA A 39 -5.09 20.04 -14.44
C ALA A 39 -6.01 19.49 -15.54
N ARG A 40 -6.72 18.40 -15.25
CA ARG A 40 -7.66 17.74 -16.16
C ARG A 40 -9.05 18.38 -16.07
N GLU A 41 -9.87 18.06 -17.06
CA GLU A 41 -11.30 18.27 -17.00
C GLU A 41 -11.94 17.42 -15.88
N ASP A 42 -13.12 17.85 -15.42
CA ASP A 42 -13.87 17.13 -14.40
C ASP A 42 -14.27 15.74 -14.90
N PRO A 43 -13.77 14.65 -14.27
CA PRO A 43 -14.05 13.30 -14.71
C PRO A 43 -15.54 12.92 -14.58
N ARG A 44 -16.36 13.68 -13.84
CA ARG A 44 -17.80 13.44 -13.68
C ARG A 44 -18.62 13.83 -14.91
N VAL A 45 -18.10 14.76 -15.72
CA VAL A 45 -18.77 15.26 -16.93
C VAL A 45 -18.02 14.96 -18.22
N ALA A 46 -16.70 14.71 -18.14
CA ALA A 46 -15.89 14.44 -19.32
C ALA A 46 -16.27 13.11 -20.02
N ASP A 47 -16.36 13.14 -21.35
CA ASP A 47 -16.68 11.96 -22.18
C ASP A 47 -15.60 10.88 -22.13
N PHE A 48 -14.34 11.28 -21.94
CA PHE A 48 -13.21 10.36 -21.88
C PHE A 48 -12.21 10.78 -20.81
N THR A 49 -12.02 9.93 -19.80
CA THR A 49 -11.02 10.14 -18.77
C THR A 49 -9.79 9.25 -19.02
N ARG A 50 -8.65 9.88 -19.32
CA ARG A 50 -7.39 9.14 -19.52
C ARG A 50 -6.82 8.70 -18.16
N GLY A 51 -7.00 7.42 -17.81
CA GLY A 51 -6.52 6.81 -16.56
C GLY A 51 -5.19 6.06 -16.69
N ARG A 52 -4.49 5.84 -15.57
CA ARG A 52 -3.31 4.95 -15.46
C ARG A 52 -3.64 3.54 -14.96
N SER A 53 -4.87 3.32 -14.49
CA SER A 53 -5.34 2.00 -14.07
C SER A 53 -6.88 1.98 -14.05
N ILE A 54 -7.49 0.87 -14.48
CA ILE A 54 -8.96 0.71 -14.43
C ILE A 54 -9.44 0.47 -12.99
N ASN A 55 -8.91 -0.56 -12.33
CA ASN A 55 -9.28 -0.94 -10.97
C ASN A 55 -8.12 -0.81 -9.99
N LEU A 56 -8.44 -0.78 -8.68
CA LEU A 56 -7.52 -0.69 -7.54
C LEU A 56 -7.89 -1.71 -6.45
N ALA A 57 -6.87 -2.28 -5.81
CA ALA A 57 -6.96 -3.10 -4.62
C ALA A 57 -6.97 -2.20 -3.37
N LEU A 58 -8.14 -2.05 -2.78
CA LEU A 58 -8.38 -1.33 -1.54
C LEU A 58 -8.20 -2.28 -0.35
N SER A 59 -7.22 -1.98 0.51
CA SER A 59 -6.88 -2.75 1.71
C SER A 59 -7.39 -2.07 2.99
N HIS A 60 -7.09 -2.66 4.16
CA HIS A 60 -7.54 -2.14 5.46
C HIS A 60 -7.15 -0.67 5.68
N ARG A 61 -5.94 -0.26 5.33
CA ARG A 61 -5.45 1.12 5.56
C ARG A 61 -6.25 2.15 4.76
N GLY A 62 -6.52 1.86 3.49
CA GLY A 62 -7.33 2.74 2.66
C GLY A 62 -8.79 2.81 3.15
N ARG A 63 -9.33 1.68 3.62
CA ARG A 63 -10.66 1.63 4.22
C ARG A 63 -10.76 2.47 5.49
N GLN A 64 -9.76 2.42 6.38
CA GLN A 64 -9.74 3.25 7.59
C GLN A 64 -9.70 4.75 7.25
N ALA A 65 -8.95 5.15 6.23
CA ALA A 65 -8.94 6.55 5.78
C ALA A 65 -10.31 6.98 5.21
N LEU A 66 -10.95 6.13 4.40
CA LEU A 66 -12.31 6.38 3.90
C LEU A 66 -13.35 6.42 5.04
N LYS A 67 -13.20 5.57 6.05
CA LYS A 67 -14.06 5.53 7.23
C LYS A 67 -14.01 6.85 7.99
N ALA A 68 -12.82 7.42 8.16
CA ALA A 68 -12.65 8.69 8.87
C ALA A 68 -13.36 9.87 8.17
N VAL A 69 -13.64 9.77 6.87
CA VAL A 69 -14.44 10.77 6.12
C VAL A 69 -15.88 10.30 5.82
N GLY A 70 -16.32 9.16 6.38
CA GLY A 70 -17.68 8.66 6.23
C GLY A 70 -17.99 8.05 4.85
N LEU A 71 -16.97 7.64 4.09
CA LEU A 71 -17.14 7.10 2.73
C LEU A 71 -16.90 5.58 2.64
N GLU A 72 -16.50 4.91 3.72
CA GLU A 72 -16.19 3.47 3.66
C GLU A 72 -17.37 2.64 3.14
N ASP A 73 -18.57 2.81 3.70
CA ASP A 73 -19.72 1.96 3.35
C ASP A 73 -20.15 2.13 1.89
N GLN A 74 -20.17 3.37 1.40
CA GLN A 74 -20.46 3.67 0.00
C GLN A 74 -19.46 3.00 -0.93
N ILE A 75 -18.16 3.17 -0.69
CA ILE A 75 -17.11 2.59 -1.55
C ILE A 75 -17.07 1.07 -1.45
N VAL A 76 -17.30 0.51 -0.25
CA VAL A 76 -17.34 -0.95 -0.06
C VAL A 76 -18.52 -1.58 -0.78
N SER A 77 -19.68 -0.92 -0.81
CA SER A 77 -20.88 -1.43 -1.51
C SER A 77 -20.70 -1.59 -3.03
N GLN A 78 -19.82 -0.80 -3.63
CA GLN A 78 -19.52 -0.84 -5.07
C GLN A 78 -18.36 -1.77 -5.43
N GLY A 79 -17.59 -2.24 -4.43
CA GLY A 79 -16.38 -3.02 -4.68
C GLY A 79 -16.59 -4.52 -4.59
N ILE A 80 -15.77 -5.28 -5.33
CA ILE A 80 -15.83 -6.74 -5.33
C ILE A 80 -14.83 -7.30 -4.31
N PRO A 81 -15.27 -8.08 -3.30
CA PRO A 81 -14.36 -8.64 -2.32
C PRO A 81 -13.51 -9.76 -2.92
N MET A 82 -12.20 -9.63 -2.79
CA MET A 82 -11.22 -10.65 -3.14
C MET A 82 -10.71 -11.33 -1.86
N ARG A 83 -11.12 -12.58 -1.65
CA ARG A 83 -10.85 -13.33 -0.41
C ARG A 83 -9.53 -14.12 -0.45
N ALA A 84 -9.04 -14.36 -1.65
CA ALA A 84 -7.83 -15.14 -1.90
C ALA A 84 -7.16 -14.71 -3.20
N ARG A 85 -5.91 -15.13 -3.39
CA ARG A 85 -5.24 -15.10 -4.69
C ARG A 85 -5.60 -16.36 -5.45
N MET A 86 -5.94 -16.23 -6.72
CA MET A 86 -6.05 -17.36 -7.65
C MET A 86 -4.78 -17.40 -8.49
N ILE A 87 -3.95 -18.41 -8.28
CA ILE A 87 -2.71 -18.61 -9.03
C ILE A 87 -2.99 -19.53 -10.22
N HIS A 88 -2.61 -19.08 -11.41
CA HIS A 88 -2.75 -19.84 -12.65
C HIS A 88 -1.38 -20.35 -13.11
N SER A 89 -1.16 -21.66 -12.96
CA SER A 89 0.10 -22.31 -13.37
C SER A 89 0.25 -22.36 -14.90
N LEU A 90 1.43 -22.77 -15.37
CA LEU A 90 1.66 -23.06 -16.79
C LEU A 90 0.86 -24.28 -17.28
N SER A 91 0.61 -25.26 -16.41
CA SER A 91 -0.18 -26.45 -16.74
C SER A 91 -1.69 -26.22 -16.79
N GLY A 92 -2.16 -24.98 -16.56
CA GLY A 92 -3.58 -24.65 -16.45
C GLY A 92 -4.20 -24.96 -15.08
N LYS A 93 -3.42 -25.50 -14.14
CA LYS A 93 -3.88 -25.74 -12.76
C LYS A 93 -4.13 -24.41 -12.05
N LYS A 94 -5.33 -24.26 -11.50
CA LYS A 94 -5.72 -23.17 -10.62
C LYS A 94 -5.44 -23.54 -9.16
N SER A 95 -4.80 -22.66 -8.39
CA SER A 95 -4.64 -22.83 -6.95
C SER A 95 -5.05 -21.59 -6.18
N ALA A 96 -5.98 -21.78 -5.24
CA ALA A 96 -6.47 -20.72 -4.37
C ALA A 96 -5.57 -20.59 -3.14
N VAL A 97 -5.12 -19.37 -2.85
CA VAL A 97 -4.29 -19.05 -1.69
C VAL A 97 -4.96 -17.94 -0.88
N PRO A 98 -5.63 -18.28 0.24
CA PRO A 98 -6.27 -17.30 1.11
C PRO A 98 -5.29 -16.24 1.62
N TYR A 99 -5.80 -15.02 1.80
CA TYR A 99 -5.00 -13.90 2.29
C TYR A 99 -4.66 -13.99 3.78
N GLY A 100 -5.55 -14.57 4.57
CA GLY A 100 -5.42 -14.67 6.02
C GLY A 100 -6.64 -15.37 6.61
N THR A 101 -7.22 -14.82 7.67
CA THR A 101 -8.44 -15.36 8.29
C THR A 101 -9.68 -15.14 7.40
N LYS A 102 -10.80 -15.79 7.72
CA LYS A 102 -12.06 -15.68 6.94
C LYS A 102 -12.61 -14.24 6.86
N SER A 103 -12.27 -13.38 7.81
CA SER A 103 -12.68 -11.97 7.85
C SER A 103 -11.76 -11.04 7.04
N GLN A 104 -10.58 -11.50 6.63
CA GLN A 104 -9.59 -10.69 5.93
C GLN A 104 -9.71 -10.84 4.41
N TYR A 105 -10.01 -9.74 3.73
CA TYR A 105 -10.10 -9.65 2.28
C TYR A 105 -9.67 -8.26 1.80
N ILE A 106 -9.21 -8.18 0.56
CA ILE A 106 -9.01 -6.90 -0.13
C ILE A 106 -10.18 -6.64 -1.07
N LEU A 107 -10.43 -5.39 -1.44
CA LEU A 107 -11.55 -5.02 -2.29
C LEU A 107 -11.06 -4.55 -3.65
N SER A 108 -11.67 -5.02 -4.73
CA SER A 108 -11.49 -4.48 -6.08
C SER A 108 -12.45 -3.31 -6.27
N VAL A 109 -11.91 -2.10 -6.48
CA VAL A 109 -12.70 -0.88 -6.69
C VAL A 109 -12.28 -0.19 -8.00
N SER A 110 -13.24 0.37 -8.73
CA SER A 110 -12.95 1.21 -9.90
C SER A 110 -12.24 2.49 -9.47
N ARG A 111 -11.12 2.81 -10.12
CA ARG A 111 -10.38 4.04 -9.85
C ARG A 111 -11.19 5.28 -10.20
N GLU A 112 -11.91 5.21 -11.31
CA GLU A 112 -12.71 6.31 -11.80
C GLU A 112 -13.88 6.60 -10.86
N ASN A 113 -14.66 5.59 -10.51
CA ASN A 113 -15.80 5.73 -9.61
C ASN A 113 -15.36 6.22 -8.23
N LEU A 114 -14.27 5.66 -7.70
CA LEU A 114 -13.69 6.13 -6.44
C LEU A 114 -13.29 7.61 -6.51
N ASN A 115 -12.70 8.06 -7.61
CA ASN A 115 -12.33 9.48 -7.76
C ASN A 115 -13.57 10.38 -7.87
N LYS A 116 -14.58 9.97 -8.64
CA LYS A 116 -15.85 10.70 -8.80
C LYS A 116 -16.56 10.86 -7.45
N ASP A 117 -16.60 9.78 -6.66
CA ASP A 117 -17.22 9.78 -5.33
C ASP A 117 -16.46 10.69 -4.35
N LEU A 118 -15.12 10.66 -4.36
CA LEU A 118 -14.30 11.52 -3.52
C LEU A 118 -14.41 13.00 -3.90
N LEU A 119 -14.40 13.34 -5.19
CA LEU A 119 -14.59 14.71 -5.68
C LEU A 119 -15.96 15.24 -5.25
N THR A 120 -17.01 14.44 -5.45
CA THR A 120 -18.38 14.79 -5.05
C THR A 120 -18.50 14.96 -3.54
N ALA A 121 -17.87 14.08 -2.75
CA ALA A 121 -17.87 14.19 -1.29
C ALA A 121 -17.13 15.43 -0.80
N ALA A 122 -16.01 15.79 -1.42
CA ALA A 122 -15.27 16.99 -1.10
C ALA A 122 -16.08 18.26 -1.42
N GLU A 123 -16.66 18.35 -2.62
CA GLU A 123 -17.44 19.51 -3.10
C GLU A 123 -18.75 19.74 -2.35
N LYS A 124 -19.33 18.71 -1.70
CA LYS A 124 -20.47 18.89 -0.78
C LYS A 124 -20.16 19.85 0.38
N ASN A 125 -18.89 20.07 0.71
CA ASN A 125 -18.50 20.98 1.77
C ASN A 125 -18.40 22.41 1.21
N PRO A 126 -19.11 23.40 1.78
CA PRO A 126 -19.13 24.77 1.26
C PRO A 126 -17.76 25.49 1.35
N GLY A 127 -16.83 24.96 2.15
CA GLY A 127 -15.46 25.44 2.25
C GLY A 127 -14.54 24.96 1.14
N VAL A 128 -14.98 24.04 0.28
CA VAL A 128 -14.18 23.45 -0.80
C VAL A 128 -14.62 24.02 -2.15
N LYS A 129 -13.66 24.50 -2.94
CA LYS A 129 -13.85 24.91 -4.33
C LYS A 129 -12.98 24.06 -5.24
N MET A 130 -13.58 23.53 -6.30
CA MET A 130 -12.91 22.72 -7.31
C MET A 130 -12.61 23.56 -8.55
N HIS A 131 -11.33 23.61 -8.94
CA HIS A 131 -10.86 24.32 -10.12
C HIS A 131 -10.28 23.31 -11.12
N PHE A 132 -11.15 22.77 -11.97
CA PHE A 132 -10.75 21.88 -13.08
C PHE A 132 -10.14 22.68 -14.24
N ASN A 133 -9.38 22.03 -15.11
CA ASN A 133 -8.60 22.68 -16.17
C ASN A 133 -7.65 23.77 -15.66
N HIS A 134 -7.15 23.62 -14.42
CA HIS A 134 -6.16 24.51 -13.81
C HIS A 134 -4.87 23.75 -13.52
N LYS A 135 -3.85 24.01 -14.32
CA LYS A 135 -2.54 23.35 -14.19
C LYS A 135 -1.58 24.21 -13.37
N LEU A 136 -0.94 23.63 -12.37
CA LEU A 136 0.14 24.29 -11.64
C LEU A 136 1.35 24.50 -12.57
N LEU A 137 1.86 25.74 -12.62
CA LEU A 137 3.09 26.09 -13.35
C LEU A 137 4.26 26.33 -12.42
N LYS A 138 4.03 27.08 -11.33
CA LYS A 138 5.05 27.46 -10.35
C LYS A 138 4.49 27.37 -8.95
N CYS A 139 5.37 27.06 -8.00
CA CYS A 139 5.06 27.03 -6.57
C CYS A 139 6.21 27.70 -5.81
N ASN A 140 5.89 28.67 -4.96
CA ASN A 140 6.79 29.26 -3.98
C ASN A 140 6.26 28.97 -2.55
N PRO A 141 6.73 27.90 -1.91
CA PRO A 141 6.25 27.52 -0.58
C PRO A 141 6.59 28.53 0.53
N GLU A 142 7.68 29.29 0.40
CA GLU A 142 8.12 30.26 1.41
C GLU A 142 7.22 31.50 1.44
N GLU A 143 6.71 31.91 0.27
CA GLU A 143 5.78 33.04 0.12
C GLU A 143 4.31 32.60 0.18
N GLY A 144 4.03 31.30 0.30
CA GLY A 144 2.66 30.77 0.28
C GLY A 144 1.94 31.01 -1.06
N MET A 145 2.67 31.01 -2.18
CA MET A 145 2.14 31.40 -3.49
C MET A 145 2.23 30.25 -4.51
N ILE A 146 1.17 30.10 -5.31
CA ILE A 146 1.14 29.23 -6.49
C ILE A 146 0.77 30.04 -7.74
N THR A 147 1.31 29.64 -8.88
CA THR A 147 0.89 30.15 -10.19
C THR A 147 0.18 29.04 -10.93
N VAL A 148 -1.11 29.24 -11.24
CA VAL A 148 -1.94 28.28 -11.97
C VAL A 148 -2.32 28.81 -13.34
N LEU A 149 -2.38 27.92 -14.32
CA LEU A 149 -2.81 28.20 -15.68
C LEU A 149 -4.19 27.62 -15.89
N GLY A 150 -5.19 28.49 -16.02
CA GLY A 150 -6.57 28.11 -16.32
C GLY A 150 -6.81 27.84 -17.81
N SER A 151 -8.09 27.67 -18.15
CA SER A 151 -8.54 27.48 -19.54
C SER A 151 -8.34 28.72 -20.41
N ASP A 152 -8.35 29.92 -19.80
CA ASP A 152 -8.09 31.21 -20.43
C ASP A 152 -6.62 31.40 -20.85
N LYS A 153 -5.73 30.45 -20.53
CA LYS A 153 -4.29 30.50 -20.79
C LYS A 153 -3.58 31.69 -20.15
N VAL A 154 -4.19 32.33 -19.15
CA VAL A 154 -3.59 33.41 -18.39
C VAL A 154 -3.08 32.84 -17.06
N PRO A 155 -1.77 32.93 -16.77
CA PRO A 155 -1.24 32.57 -15.46
C PRO A 155 -1.83 33.46 -14.37
N LYS A 156 -2.33 32.86 -13.30
CA LYS A 156 -2.86 33.57 -12.12
C LYS A 156 -2.11 33.15 -10.88
N ASP A 157 -1.65 34.14 -10.13
CA ASP A 157 -1.01 33.92 -8.84
C ASP A 157 -2.08 33.87 -7.74
N VAL A 158 -1.95 32.87 -6.86
CA VAL A 158 -2.86 32.64 -5.76
C VAL A 158 -2.06 32.44 -4.48
N THR A 159 -2.41 33.22 -3.46
CA THR A 159 -1.85 33.08 -2.11
C THR A 159 -2.67 32.13 -1.27
N CYS A 160 -1.99 31.41 -0.38
CA CYS A 160 -2.54 30.44 0.55
C CYS A 160 -1.60 30.23 1.76
N ASP A 161 -2.15 29.76 2.87
CA ASP A 161 -1.40 29.46 4.09
C ASP A 161 -0.73 28.07 4.05
N LEU A 162 -1.22 27.18 3.18
CA LEU A 162 -0.69 25.84 3.00
C LEU A 162 -0.87 25.38 1.56
N ILE A 163 0.19 24.79 0.99
CA ILE A 163 0.17 24.12 -0.30
C ILE A 163 0.32 22.62 -0.06
N VAL A 164 -0.64 21.82 -0.54
CA VAL A 164 -0.60 20.37 -0.42
C VAL A 164 -0.41 19.76 -1.81
N GLY A 165 0.78 19.21 -2.07
CA GLY A 165 1.11 18.55 -3.33
C GLY A 165 0.54 17.14 -3.41
N CYS A 166 -0.57 16.98 -4.12
CA CYS A 166 -1.22 15.70 -4.43
C CYS A 166 -1.25 15.40 -5.94
N ASP A 167 -0.32 16.00 -6.69
CA ASP A 167 -0.19 16.00 -8.16
C ASP A 167 0.54 14.78 -8.72
N GLY A 168 0.69 13.74 -7.90
CA GLY A 168 1.05 12.39 -8.30
C GLY A 168 2.55 12.16 -8.55
N ALA A 169 2.85 11.07 -9.26
CA ALA A 169 4.23 10.59 -9.41
C ALA A 169 5.14 11.59 -10.15
N TYR A 170 4.60 12.47 -11.00
CA TYR A 170 5.35 13.49 -11.74
C TYR A 170 5.02 14.90 -11.20
N SER A 171 5.07 15.02 -9.87
CA SER A 171 4.69 16.22 -9.13
C SER A 171 5.50 17.46 -9.52
N THR A 172 4.78 18.51 -9.90
CA THR A 172 5.31 19.86 -10.09
C THR A 172 5.68 20.47 -8.74
N VAL A 173 4.86 20.28 -7.69
CA VAL A 173 5.20 20.76 -6.33
C VAL A 173 6.55 20.19 -5.87
N ARG A 174 6.75 18.88 -6.02
CA ARG A 174 8.01 18.22 -5.68
C ARG A 174 9.19 18.76 -6.50
N SER A 175 8.99 19.07 -7.78
CA SER A 175 10.06 19.63 -8.62
C SER A 175 10.56 21.00 -8.13
N HIS A 176 9.72 21.77 -7.45
CA HIS A 176 10.13 23.02 -6.78
C HIS A 176 10.81 22.75 -5.43
N LEU A 177 10.31 21.80 -4.64
CA LEU A 177 10.93 21.41 -3.37
C LEU A 177 12.34 20.81 -3.55
N MET A 178 12.56 20.05 -4.63
CA MET A 178 13.87 19.48 -4.97
C MET A 178 14.98 20.51 -5.18
N LYS A 179 14.63 21.78 -5.43
CA LYS A 179 15.60 22.87 -5.59
C LYS A 179 16.00 23.51 -4.25
N LYS A 180 15.35 23.12 -3.15
CA LYS A 180 15.63 23.62 -1.80
C LYS A 180 16.78 22.82 -1.17
N PRO A 181 17.56 23.44 -0.26
CA PRO A 181 18.70 22.77 0.36
C PRO A 181 18.24 21.56 1.19
N ARG A 182 19.12 20.56 1.29
CA ARG A 182 18.92 19.33 2.10
C ARG A 182 17.67 18.53 1.70
N PHE A 183 17.37 18.48 0.40
CA PHE A 183 16.29 17.68 -0.16
C PHE A 183 16.86 16.49 -0.95
N ASP A 184 16.81 15.29 -0.37
CA ASP A 184 17.23 14.07 -1.05
C ASP A 184 16.16 13.58 -2.02
N TYR A 185 16.56 13.22 -3.24
CA TYR A 185 15.65 12.71 -4.27
C TYR A 185 16.31 11.61 -5.11
N SER A 186 15.54 10.57 -5.39
CA SER A 186 15.90 9.56 -6.39
C SER A 186 14.70 9.22 -7.26
N GLN A 187 14.99 8.88 -8.52
CA GLN A 187 13.98 8.41 -9.47
C GLN A 187 14.56 7.26 -10.28
N GLN A 188 13.84 6.14 -10.28
CA GLN A 188 14.23 4.95 -11.01
C GLN A 188 13.08 4.49 -11.89
N TYR A 189 13.36 4.32 -13.17
CA TYR A 189 12.48 3.58 -14.07
C TYR A 189 12.85 2.11 -14.00
N ILE A 190 11.90 1.25 -13.65
CA ILE A 190 12.10 -0.19 -13.65
C ILE A 190 12.11 -0.72 -15.09
N PRO A 191 12.78 -1.85 -15.37
CA PRO A 191 12.90 -2.36 -16.74
C PRO A 191 11.59 -2.87 -17.34
N HIS A 192 10.53 -3.05 -16.55
CA HIS A 192 9.25 -3.60 -17.02
C HIS A 192 8.22 -2.49 -17.22
N GLY A 193 7.49 -2.55 -18.33
CA GLY A 193 6.26 -1.78 -18.54
C GLY A 193 5.03 -2.55 -18.07
N TYR A 194 3.87 -1.89 -18.10
CA TYR A 194 2.57 -2.53 -17.94
C TYR A 194 1.65 -2.14 -19.10
N MET A 195 0.72 -3.03 -19.43
CA MET A 195 -0.35 -2.80 -20.40
C MET A 195 -1.63 -3.41 -19.82
N GLU A 196 -2.75 -2.72 -20.01
CA GLU A 196 -4.05 -3.18 -19.55
C GLU A 196 -4.73 -4.02 -20.64
N LEU A 197 -5.25 -5.17 -20.25
CA LEU A 197 -6.04 -6.07 -21.10
C LEU A 197 -7.34 -6.40 -20.39
N THR A 198 -8.44 -6.41 -21.13
CA THR A 198 -9.77 -6.64 -20.59
C THR A 198 -10.25 -8.04 -20.95
N ILE A 199 -10.73 -8.79 -19.95
CA ILE A 199 -11.42 -10.06 -20.15
C ILE A 199 -12.92 -9.76 -20.15
N PRO A 200 -13.62 -9.92 -21.29
CA PRO A 200 -15.04 -9.64 -21.37
C PRO A 200 -15.87 -10.66 -20.57
N PRO A 201 -17.11 -10.32 -20.20
CA PRO A 201 -18.04 -11.29 -19.63
C PRO A 201 -18.31 -12.43 -20.62
N LYS A 202 -18.54 -13.63 -20.09
CA LYS A 202 -18.94 -14.81 -20.85
C LYS A 202 -20.42 -15.07 -20.60
N ASN A 203 -21.26 -14.98 -21.63
CA ASN A 203 -22.72 -15.18 -21.53
C ASN A 203 -23.40 -14.26 -20.50
N GLY A 204 -22.91 -13.02 -20.36
CA GLY A 204 -23.47 -12.06 -19.40
C GLY A 204 -22.98 -12.24 -17.96
N ASP A 205 -22.14 -13.23 -17.67
CA ASP A 205 -21.55 -13.47 -16.35
C ASP A 205 -20.01 -13.32 -16.39
N TYR A 206 -19.36 -13.31 -15.23
CA TYR A 206 -17.91 -13.28 -15.13
C TYR A 206 -17.29 -14.48 -15.84
N ALA A 207 -16.29 -14.21 -16.69
CA ALA A 207 -15.53 -15.29 -17.35
C ALA A 207 -14.68 -16.14 -16.39
N MET A 208 -14.49 -15.66 -15.16
CA MET A 208 -13.68 -16.28 -14.10
C MET A 208 -14.26 -15.98 -12.73
N GLU A 209 -13.77 -16.66 -11.70
CA GLU A 209 -14.24 -16.53 -10.32
C GLU A 209 -14.00 -15.10 -9.77
N PRO A 210 -15.05 -14.28 -9.54
CA PRO A 210 -14.89 -12.84 -9.33
C PRO A 210 -14.26 -12.46 -7.98
N ASN A 211 -14.30 -13.35 -6.99
CA ASN A 211 -13.86 -13.07 -5.62
C ASN A 211 -12.39 -13.43 -5.35
N TYR A 212 -11.56 -13.39 -6.38
CA TYR A 212 -10.13 -13.67 -6.30
C TYR A 212 -9.30 -12.59 -6.97
N LEU A 213 -8.06 -12.38 -6.47
CA LEU A 213 -7.03 -11.70 -7.24
C LEU A 213 -6.34 -12.72 -8.13
N HIS A 214 -6.60 -12.67 -9.43
CA HIS A 214 -6.01 -13.59 -10.39
C HIS A 214 -4.57 -13.19 -10.73
N ILE A 215 -3.65 -14.18 -10.70
CA ILE A 215 -2.22 -13.99 -10.92
C ILE A 215 -1.68 -15.08 -11.85
N TRP A 216 -1.01 -14.67 -12.93
CA TRP A 216 -0.24 -15.54 -13.83
C TRP A 216 1.24 -15.20 -13.73
N PRO A 217 2.01 -15.87 -12.85
CA PRO A 217 3.43 -15.63 -12.73
C PRO A 217 4.21 -16.38 -13.81
N ARG A 218 5.07 -15.70 -14.56
CA ARG A 218 5.84 -16.28 -15.68
C ARG A 218 7.31 -15.86 -15.67
N ASN A 219 7.89 -15.72 -14.48
CA ASN A 219 9.26 -15.28 -14.27
C ASN A 219 9.56 -13.91 -14.91
N THR A 220 9.86 -13.87 -16.21
CA THR A 220 10.17 -12.64 -16.96
C THR A 220 8.97 -11.71 -17.14
N PHE A 221 7.74 -12.22 -17.03
CA PHE A 221 6.54 -11.40 -17.07
C PHE A 221 5.50 -11.86 -16.05
N MET A 222 4.51 -11.01 -15.84
CA MET A 222 3.43 -11.24 -14.90
C MET A 222 2.15 -10.59 -15.40
N MET A 223 1.04 -11.29 -15.20
CA MET A 223 -0.29 -10.70 -15.32
C MET A 223 -0.97 -10.72 -13.95
N ILE A 224 -1.42 -9.55 -13.51
CA ILE A 224 -2.24 -9.35 -12.32
C ILE A 224 -3.45 -8.51 -12.68
N ALA A 225 -4.48 -8.59 -11.86
CA ALA A 225 -5.69 -7.82 -12.09
C ALA A 225 -5.72 -6.46 -11.37
N LEU A 226 -4.95 -6.17 -10.29
CA LEU A 226 -5.11 -4.90 -9.53
C LEU A 226 -3.87 -4.34 -8.78
N PRO A 227 -3.66 -2.99 -8.77
CA PRO A 227 -2.67 -2.26 -7.95
C PRO A 227 -3.22 -1.63 -6.64
N ASN A 228 -2.36 -1.26 -5.68
CA ASN A 228 -2.73 -0.73 -4.33
C ASN A 228 -2.75 0.82 -4.21
N MET A 229 -3.26 1.38 -3.08
CA MET A 229 -3.45 2.84 -2.81
C MET A 229 -2.74 3.41 -1.56
N GLY A 230 -2.47 4.73 -1.56
CA GLY A 230 -1.75 5.50 -0.51
C GLY A 230 -2.60 6.41 0.40
N PHE A 231 -3.87 6.10 0.66
CA PHE A 231 -4.78 6.95 1.47
C PHE A 231 -4.40 7.12 2.95
N GLU A 232 -3.56 6.25 3.48
CA GLU A 232 -3.13 6.34 4.88
C GLU A 232 -2.41 7.66 5.19
N ASP A 233 -1.76 8.27 4.20
CA ASP A 233 -1.04 9.53 4.38
C ASP A 233 -1.98 10.67 4.80
N CYS A 234 -3.19 10.73 4.21
CA CYS A 234 -4.22 11.71 4.58
C CYS A 234 -4.67 11.53 6.03
N LEU A 235 -4.91 10.27 6.43
CA LEU A 235 -5.36 9.94 7.78
C LEU A 235 -4.29 10.25 8.84
N VAL A 236 -3.02 9.92 8.56
CA VAL A 236 -1.91 10.22 9.47
C VAL A 236 -1.72 11.74 9.61
N PHE A 237 -1.85 12.50 8.52
CA PHE A 237 -1.78 13.95 8.60
C PHE A 237 -2.95 14.53 9.42
N ASP A 238 -4.16 14.00 9.26
CA ASP A 238 -5.33 14.33 10.07
C ASP A 238 -5.09 14.07 11.57
N GLU A 239 -4.58 12.89 11.93
CA GLU A 239 -4.24 12.52 13.32
C GLU A 239 -3.20 13.47 13.94
N LEU A 240 -2.23 13.96 13.14
CA LEU A 240 -1.26 14.95 13.61
C LEU A 240 -1.85 16.35 13.77
N MET A 241 -2.76 16.74 12.88
CA MET A 241 -3.50 17.99 13.00
C MET A 241 -4.37 18.01 14.26
N ASP A 242 -4.97 16.87 14.65
CA ASP A 242 -5.63 16.75 15.97
C ASP A 242 -4.64 16.90 17.11
N LYS A 243 -3.51 16.19 17.04
CA LYS A 243 -2.51 16.21 18.11
C LYS A 243 -1.91 17.60 18.37
N PHE A 244 -1.74 18.40 17.33
CA PHE A 244 -1.11 19.72 17.41
C PHE A 244 -2.11 20.88 17.22
N ASN A 245 -3.42 20.64 17.40
CA ASN A 245 -4.47 21.67 17.31
C ASN A 245 -4.39 22.50 16.01
N ASN A 246 -4.16 21.85 14.87
CA ASN A 246 -4.00 22.46 13.55
C ASN A 246 -2.82 23.46 13.43
N ASP A 247 -1.82 23.39 14.33
CA ASP A 247 -0.57 24.12 14.16
C ASP A 247 0.28 23.48 13.07
N LEU A 248 0.20 24.06 11.87
CA LEU A 248 0.91 23.60 10.68
C LEU A 248 2.45 23.61 10.86
N SER A 249 2.98 24.52 11.69
CA SER A 249 4.42 24.60 11.96
C SER A 249 4.95 23.37 12.71
N LEU A 250 4.11 22.75 13.53
CA LEU A 250 4.40 21.50 14.23
C LEU A 250 3.98 20.27 13.41
N CYS A 251 2.84 20.35 12.72
CA CYS A 251 2.29 19.24 11.94
C CYS A 251 3.22 18.83 10.79
N LEU A 252 3.73 19.78 10.00
CA LEU A 252 4.50 19.47 8.80
C LEU A 252 5.85 18.76 9.11
N PRO A 253 6.69 19.24 10.06
CA PRO A 253 7.89 18.50 10.45
C PRO A 253 7.57 17.16 11.11
N ALA A 254 6.53 17.10 11.95
CA ALA A 254 6.10 15.86 12.59
C ALA A 254 5.61 14.82 11.57
N PHE A 255 4.88 15.26 10.54
CA PHE A 255 4.40 14.41 9.45
C PHE A 255 5.56 13.81 8.67
N SER A 256 6.54 14.64 8.25
CA SER A 256 7.75 14.15 7.58
C SER A 256 8.50 13.14 8.45
N ARG A 257 8.76 13.46 9.72
CA ARG A 257 9.48 12.57 10.65
C ARG A 257 8.75 11.25 10.88
N LEU A 258 7.42 11.28 10.98
CA LEU A 258 6.61 10.10 11.21
C LEU A 258 6.44 9.27 9.92
N ARG A 259 6.23 9.91 8.77
CA ARG A 259 5.76 9.21 7.57
C ARG A 259 6.86 8.78 6.62
N ILE A 260 7.97 9.52 6.52
CA ILE A 260 9.08 9.18 5.62
C ILE A 260 9.60 7.75 5.82
N PRO A 261 9.88 7.27 7.06
CA PRO A 261 10.35 5.89 7.25
C PRO A 261 9.37 4.85 6.72
N ASP A 262 8.07 5.10 6.87
CA ASP A 262 7.02 4.20 6.41
C ASP A 262 6.84 4.23 4.90
N SER A 263 6.88 5.41 4.29
CA SER A 263 6.80 5.59 2.84
C SER A 263 7.99 4.95 2.12
N HIS A 264 9.20 5.07 2.68
CA HIS A 264 10.38 4.35 2.17
C HIS A 264 10.22 2.83 2.35
N ALA A 265 9.81 2.36 3.52
CA ALA A 265 9.63 0.93 3.76
C ALA A 265 8.60 0.29 2.82
N ILE A 266 7.47 0.94 2.53
CA ILE A 266 6.50 0.38 1.57
C ILE A 266 6.99 0.47 0.12
N SER A 267 7.80 1.47 -0.23
CA SER A 267 8.48 1.54 -1.53
C SER A 267 9.44 0.36 -1.70
N ASP A 268 10.28 0.10 -0.70
CA ASP A 268 11.21 -1.04 -0.70
C ASP A 268 10.49 -2.38 -0.73
N LEU A 269 9.42 -2.52 0.07
CA LEU A 269 8.56 -3.71 0.04
C LEU A 269 7.88 -3.91 -1.31
N SER A 270 7.53 -2.83 -2.00
CA SER A 270 6.94 -2.91 -3.35
C SER A 270 7.96 -3.37 -4.38
N MET A 271 9.20 -2.86 -4.30
CA MET A 271 10.31 -3.33 -5.14
C MET A 271 10.66 -4.80 -4.84
N TYR A 272 10.72 -5.17 -3.56
CA TYR A 272 10.92 -6.55 -3.13
C TYR A 272 9.80 -7.46 -3.65
N ASN A 273 8.54 -7.04 -3.53
CA ASN A 273 7.39 -7.80 -4.02
C ASN A 273 7.43 -7.94 -5.54
N TYR A 274 7.83 -6.90 -6.29
CA TYR A 274 8.05 -6.98 -7.72
C TYR A 274 9.09 -8.07 -8.08
N ILE A 275 10.20 -8.16 -7.35
CA ILE A 275 11.22 -9.21 -7.54
C ILE A 275 10.70 -10.58 -7.11
N GLU A 276 10.01 -10.68 -5.96
CA GLU A 276 9.43 -11.91 -5.42
C GLU A 276 8.43 -12.53 -6.39
N MET A 277 7.48 -11.71 -6.83
CA MET A 277 6.40 -12.10 -7.73
C MET A 277 6.95 -12.58 -9.08
N ARG A 278 8.04 -11.99 -9.55
CA ARG A 278 8.81 -12.43 -10.72
C ARG A 278 9.50 -13.76 -10.46
N ALA A 279 10.50 -13.82 -9.59
CA ALA A 279 11.46 -14.93 -9.59
C ALA A 279 11.17 -16.05 -8.57
N HIS A 280 10.47 -15.75 -7.47
CA HIS A 280 10.47 -16.64 -6.30
C HIS A 280 9.17 -17.40 -6.06
N VAL A 281 8.07 -16.99 -6.68
CA VAL A 281 6.76 -17.67 -6.49
C VAL A 281 6.75 -19.13 -6.95
N ASN A 282 7.64 -19.51 -7.87
CA ASN A 282 7.82 -20.89 -8.35
C ASN A 282 8.89 -21.67 -7.55
N SER A 283 9.58 -21.04 -6.59
CA SER A 283 10.66 -21.69 -5.82
C SER A 283 10.09 -22.57 -4.71
N SER A 284 10.50 -23.84 -4.67
CA SER A 284 10.10 -24.78 -3.61
C SER A 284 10.51 -24.31 -2.21
N TRP A 285 11.70 -23.70 -2.08
CA TRP A 285 12.16 -23.12 -0.82
C TRP A 285 11.27 -21.98 -0.34
N PHE A 286 10.84 -21.13 -1.29
CA PHE A 286 9.98 -20.01 -0.99
C PHE A 286 8.58 -20.44 -0.51
N ILE A 287 8.02 -21.47 -1.13
CA ILE A 287 6.75 -22.09 -0.71
C ILE A 287 6.91 -22.72 0.67
N PHE A 288 8.00 -23.47 0.92
CA PHE A 288 8.32 -24.04 2.22
C PHE A 288 8.40 -22.96 3.31
N GLN A 289 9.13 -21.87 3.06
CA GLN A 289 9.27 -20.77 4.01
C GLN A 289 7.91 -20.11 4.34
N LYS A 290 7.04 -19.94 3.33
CA LYS A 290 5.67 -19.43 3.55
C LYS A 290 4.82 -20.40 4.38
N ASN A 291 4.91 -21.69 4.12
CA ASN A 291 4.16 -22.71 4.86
C ASN A 291 4.63 -22.82 6.32
N MET A 292 5.94 -22.77 6.57
CA MET A 292 6.48 -22.71 7.92
C MET A 292 6.04 -21.44 8.65
N GLY A 293 6.04 -20.29 7.98
CA GLY A 293 5.50 -19.04 8.55
C GLY A 293 4.02 -19.14 8.92
N ARG A 294 3.20 -19.80 8.09
CA ARG A 294 1.78 -20.06 8.41
C ARG A 294 1.61 -21.01 9.58
N PHE A 295 2.42 -22.06 9.64
CA PHE A 295 2.42 -23.00 10.77
C PHE A 295 2.78 -22.28 12.07
N LEU A 296 3.85 -21.47 12.08
CA LEU A 296 4.22 -20.68 13.24
C LEU A 296 3.16 -19.64 13.62
N HIS A 297 2.48 -19.03 12.64
CA HIS A 297 1.33 -18.15 12.92
C HIS A 297 0.17 -18.90 13.57
N ALA A 298 -0.08 -20.16 13.19
CA ALA A 298 -1.12 -20.97 13.80
C ALA A 298 -0.82 -21.30 15.28
N ILE A 299 0.45 -21.47 15.63
CA ILE A 299 0.89 -21.77 17.01
C ILE A 299 1.05 -20.50 17.85
N MET A 300 1.61 -19.43 17.27
CA MET A 300 1.94 -18.16 17.93
C MET A 300 1.39 -16.97 17.13
N PRO A 301 0.06 -16.76 17.11
CA PRO A 301 -0.58 -15.82 16.20
C PRO A 301 -0.24 -14.35 16.44
N SER A 302 0.09 -13.97 17.67
CA SER A 302 0.51 -12.60 18.03
C SER A 302 2.00 -12.34 17.76
N THR A 303 2.85 -13.37 17.84
CA THR A 303 4.31 -13.25 17.71
C THR A 303 4.78 -13.41 16.27
N PHE A 304 4.17 -14.33 15.51
CA PHE A 304 4.51 -14.60 14.12
C PHE A 304 3.35 -14.18 13.23
N ILE A 305 3.43 -12.97 12.68
CA ILE A 305 2.40 -12.45 11.76
C ILE A 305 3.00 -12.43 10.34
N PRO A 306 2.34 -13.02 9.32
CA PRO A 306 2.81 -12.93 7.95
C PRO A 306 2.94 -11.47 7.50
N LEU A 307 4.02 -11.16 6.76
CA LEU A 307 4.29 -9.79 6.28
C LEU A 307 3.10 -9.20 5.52
N TYR A 308 2.49 -9.99 4.63
CA TYR A 308 1.33 -9.54 3.87
C TYR A 308 0.14 -9.16 4.76
N THR A 309 -0.06 -9.88 5.86
CA THR A 309 -1.12 -9.61 6.84
C THR A 309 -0.84 -8.31 7.59
N MET A 310 0.40 -8.09 8.05
CA MET A 310 0.79 -6.83 8.70
C MET A 310 0.60 -5.63 7.76
N VAL A 311 0.98 -5.77 6.49
CA VAL A 311 0.88 -4.69 5.49
C VAL A 311 -0.57 -4.41 5.08
N SER A 312 -1.35 -5.45 4.78
CA SER A 312 -2.66 -5.29 4.11
C SER A 312 -3.85 -5.24 5.07
N PHE A 313 -3.75 -5.83 6.26
CA PHE A 313 -4.87 -6.02 7.19
C PHE A 313 -4.61 -5.44 8.59
N SER A 314 -3.61 -4.57 8.72
CA SER A 314 -3.35 -3.83 9.96
C SER A 314 -2.89 -2.41 9.64
N ARG A 315 -2.80 -1.57 10.67
CA ARG A 315 -2.14 -0.25 10.63
C ARG A 315 -0.77 -0.24 11.31
N ILE A 316 -0.13 -1.41 11.52
CA ILE A 316 1.27 -1.46 11.99
C ILE A 316 2.12 -0.61 11.04
N ARG A 317 3.00 0.24 11.57
CA ARG A 317 3.85 1.10 10.72
C ARG A 317 4.67 0.25 9.75
N TYR A 318 4.82 0.69 8.50
CA TYR A 318 5.45 -0.14 7.46
C TYR A 318 6.89 -0.50 7.82
N HIS A 319 7.68 0.45 8.36
CA HIS A 319 9.05 0.16 8.76
C HIS A 319 9.11 -0.83 9.95
N GLU A 320 8.16 -0.77 10.88
CA GLU A 320 8.05 -1.75 11.98
C GLU A 320 7.65 -3.14 11.45
N ALA A 321 6.75 -3.21 10.46
CA ALA A 321 6.39 -4.47 9.82
C ALA A 321 7.61 -5.12 9.13
N VAL A 322 8.48 -4.30 8.51
CA VAL A 322 9.76 -4.75 7.94
C VAL A 322 10.70 -5.25 9.03
N GLN A 323 10.87 -4.52 10.13
CA GLN A 323 11.72 -4.93 11.26
C GLN A 323 11.23 -6.26 11.88
N ARG A 324 9.93 -6.37 12.15
CA ARG A 324 9.31 -7.61 12.65
C ARG A 324 9.50 -8.76 11.67
N TRP A 325 9.34 -8.52 10.37
CA TRP A 325 9.57 -9.54 9.36
C TRP A 325 11.01 -10.04 9.32
N HIS A 326 12.00 -9.15 9.39
CA HIS A 326 13.41 -9.53 9.48
C HIS A 326 13.72 -10.29 10.76
N TRP A 327 13.19 -9.86 11.90
CA TRP A 327 13.32 -10.56 13.17
C TRP A 327 12.71 -11.96 13.10
N GLN A 328 11.48 -12.11 12.62
CA GLN A 328 10.80 -13.40 12.43
C GLN A 328 11.62 -14.33 11.53
N LYS A 329 12.18 -13.83 10.41
CA LYS A 329 13.08 -14.60 9.55
C LYS A 329 14.31 -15.07 10.32
N LYS A 330 14.96 -14.17 11.07
CA LYS A 330 16.17 -14.50 11.86
C LYS A 330 15.88 -15.58 12.92
N VAL A 331 14.75 -15.50 13.61
CA VAL A 331 14.33 -16.51 14.60
C VAL A 331 14.08 -17.85 13.93
N ILE A 332 13.38 -17.87 12.79
CA ILE A 332 13.16 -19.09 11.99
C ILE A 332 14.48 -19.74 11.59
N TYR A 333 15.43 -18.97 11.04
CA TYR A 333 16.72 -19.52 10.61
C TYR A 333 17.54 -20.07 11.79
N LYS A 334 17.61 -19.32 12.90
CA LYS A 334 18.30 -19.79 14.11
C LYS A 334 17.63 -21.03 14.71
N GLY A 335 16.30 -21.07 14.73
CA GLY A 335 15.53 -22.21 15.20
C GLY A 335 15.77 -23.46 14.36
N LEU A 336 15.75 -23.32 13.02
CA LEU A 336 16.07 -24.42 12.11
C LEU A 336 17.50 -24.92 12.27
N LEU A 337 18.48 -24.04 12.43
CA LEU A 337 19.88 -24.42 12.70
C LEU A 337 20.01 -25.19 14.02
N PHE A 338 19.36 -24.72 15.08
CA PHE A 338 19.38 -25.37 16.40
C PHE A 338 18.69 -26.74 16.38
N LEU A 339 17.51 -26.85 15.77
CA LEU A 339 16.82 -28.12 15.58
C LEU A 339 17.65 -29.08 14.73
N GLY A 340 18.25 -28.60 13.64
CA GLY A 340 19.14 -29.39 12.78
C GLY A 340 20.36 -29.92 13.54
N SER A 341 21.01 -29.09 14.34
CA SER A 341 22.16 -29.53 15.15
C SER A 341 21.76 -30.53 16.23
N LEU A 342 20.63 -30.31 16.89
CA LEU A 342 20.13 -31.21 17.94
C LEU A 342 19.75 -32.58 17.37
N ILE A 343 19.12 -32.61 16.20
CA ILE A 343 18.81 -33.86 15.47
C ILE A 343 20.10 -34.57 15.07
N ALA A 344 21.10 -33.84 14.55
CA ALA A 344 22.38 -34.44 14.15
C ALA A 344 23.11 -35.07 15.35
N ILE A 345 23.20 -34.35 16.47
CA ILE A 345 23.82 -34.84 17.71
C ILE A 345 23.07 -36.06 18.25
N SER A 346 21.73 -35.98 18.32
CA SER A 346 20.89 -37.06 18.85
C SER A 346 20.97 -38.31 17.97
N SER A 347 20.95 -38.14 16.64
CA SER A 347 21.08 -39.26 15.69
C SER A 347 22.45 -39.92 15.79
N THR A 348 23.51 -39.13 15.92
CA THR A 348 24.89 -39.65 16.09
C THR A 348 25.02 -40.41 17.41
N TYR A 349 24.49 -39.86 18.50
CA TYR A 349 24.49 -40.50 19.80
C TYR A 349 23.72 -41.84 19.78
N LEU A 350 22.50 -41.85 19.22
CA LEU A 350 21.70 -43.07 19.09
C LEU A 350 22.40 -44.11 18.22
N LEU A 351 23.01 -43.71 17.10
CA LEU A 351 23.78 -44.62 16.24
C LEU A 351 24.98 -45.21 16.98
N MET A 352 25.77 -44.39 17.69
CA MET A 352 26.93 -44.89 18.47
C MET A 352 26.50 -45.85 19.59
N HIS A 353 25.37 -45.59 20.25
CA HIS A 353 24.93 -46.40 21.39
C HIS A 353 24.17 -47.67 20.97
N TYR A 354 23.46 -47.66 19.83
CA TYR A 354 22.74 -48.84 19.31
C TYR A 354 23.55 -49.68 18.31
N MET A 355 24.53 -49.09 17.62
CA MET A 355 25.44 -49.82 16.71
C MET A 355 26.78 -50.19 17.36
N SER A 356 26.96 -49.93 18.65
CA SER A 356 28.07 -50.55 19.38
C SER A 356 27.95 -52.07 19.28
N PRO A 357 28.92 -52.79 18.69
CA PRO A 357 28.80 -54.23 18.53
C PRO A 357 28.69 -54.85 19.93
N ARG A 358 27.66 -55.68 20.16
CA ARG A 358 27.74 -56.64 21.27
C ARG A 358 29.08 -57.37 21.11
N PRO A 359 29.93 -57.44 22.14
CA PRO A 359 31.16 -58.21 22.03
C PRO A 359 30.75 -59.63 21.66
N PHE A 360 31.27 -60.12 20.54
CA PHE A 360 31.11 -61.51 20.09
C PHE A 360 31.81 -62.43 21.11
N HIS A 361 31.16 -62.69 22.25
CA HIS A 361 31.51 -63.79 23.14
C HIS A 361 30.89 -65.07 22.60
N TYR A 362 31.40 -65.54 21.46
CA TYR A 362 31.15 -66.90 20.98
C TYR A 362 32.43 -67.39 20.31
N PHE A 363 33.36 -67.91 21.12
CA PHE A 363 34.31 -68.99 20.81
C PHE A 363 35.27 -69.16 22.01
N ARG A 364 34.73 -69.52 23.18
CA ARG A 364 35.50 -70.35 24.11
C ARG A 364 35.11 -71.79 23.79
N ARG A 365 35.99 -72.50 23.07
CA ARG A 365 35.89 -73.95 22.93
C ARG A 365 35.96 -74.57 24.32
N PRO A 366 35.10 -75.55 24.65
CA PRO A 366 35.26 -76.36 25.82
C PRO A 366 36.07 -77.62 25.48
N TRP A 367 36.86 -78.04 26.47
CA TRP A 367 37.48 -79.37 26.66
C TRP A 367 38.94 -79.61 26.22
N ASN A 368 39.66 -80.05 27.27
CA ASN A 368 40.86 -80.89 27.39
C ASN A 368 42.24 -80.31 27.09
#